data_AF-A0A4R2LW97-F1
#
_entry.id   AF-A0A4R2LW97-F1
#
_cell.length_a   1.000
_cell.length_b   1.000
_cell.length_c   1.000
_cell.angle_alpha   90.00
_cell.angle_beta   90.00
_cell.angle_gamma   90.00
#
_symmetry.space_group_name_H-M   'P 1'
#
loop_
_entity.id
_entity.type
_entity.pdbx_description
1 polymer ?
#
loop_
_entity_poly.entity_id
_entity_poly.type
_entity_poly.pdbx_seq_one_letter_code
_entity_poly.pdbx_strand_id
1 'polypeptide(L)'
;MIAFIWIVTALGLALWSLGAWGLHTLLRADAGWVGDLGELVDRVPYGALIDRWFPGWQALMHALLDLTQSTLGLLGAAAPLIVWSAWAVGALGLALFGGFLTLLVVLLRRDDRGRAAA
;
A
#
# COMPACT_ATOMS: atom_id res chain seq x y z
N MET A 1 -11.68 -19.29 13.67
CA MET A 1 -10.48 -19.39 12.80
C MET A 1 -10.75 -18.88 11.39
N ILE A 2 -11.65 -19.50 10.60
CA ILE A 2 -11.95 -19.03 9.24
C ILE A 2 -12.48 -17.58 9.23
N ALA A 3 -13.45 -17.25 10.10
CA ALA A 3 -13.95 -15.88 10.22
C ALA A 3 -12.85 -14.86 10.59
N PHE A 4 -11.86 -15.25 11.39
CA PHE A 4 -10.73 -14.39 11.77
C PHE A 4 -9.82 -14.09 10.58
N ILE A 5 -9.51 -15.11 9.76
CA ILE A 5 -8.74 -14.94 8.52
C ILE A 5 -9.42 -13.91 7.63
N TRP A 6 -10.73 -14.05 7.40
CA TRP A 6 -11.48 -13.13 6.55
C TRP A 6 -11.61 -11.72 7.14
N ILE A 7 -11.69 -11.56 8.46
CA ILE A 7 -11.66 -10.24 9.11
C ILE A 7 -10.32 -9.56 8.84
N VAL A 8 -9.20 -10.25 9.03
CA VAL A 8 -7.86 -9.70 8.77
C VAL A 8 -7.67 -9.40 7.28
N THR A 9 -8.10 -10.30 6.39
CA THR A 9 -8.06 -10.08 4.94
C THR A 9 -8.92 -8.89 4.52
N ALA A 10 -10.12 -8.74 5.08
CA ALA A 10 -10.99 -7.60 4.82
C ALA A 10 -10.39 -6.29 5.34
N LEU A 11 -9.75 -6.31 6.51
CA LEU A 11 -9.05 -5.15 7.06
C LEU A 11 -7.87 -4.75 6.16
N GLY A 12 -7.07 -5.73 5.74
CA GLY A 12 -5.95 -5.51 4.82
C GLY A 12 -6.41 -4.99 3.46
N LEU A 13 -7.51 -5.53 2.92
CA LEU A 13 -8.15 -5.04 1.69
C LEU A 13 -8.70 -3.63 1.86
N ALA A 14 -9.29 -3.29 3.01
CA ALA A 14 -9.79 -1.96 3.30
C ALA A 14 -8.64 -0.95 3.37
N LEU A 15 -7.57 -1.27 4.10
CA LEU A 15 -6.34 -0.46 4.18
C LEU A 15 -5.67 -0.30 2.81
N TRP A 16 -5.56 -1.39 2.04
CA TRP A 16 -5.02 -1.37 0.68
C TRP A 16 -5.86 -0.53 -0.26
N SER A 17 -7.19 -0.67 -0.19
CA SER A 17 -8.12 0.12 -1.01
C SER A 17 -8.08 1.59 -0.61
N LEU A 18 -7.95 1.91 0.67
CA LEU A 18 -7.81 3.27 1.15
C LEU A 18 -6.49 3.90 0.66
N GLY A 19 -5.39 3.14 0.69
CA GLY A 19 -4.10 3.57 0.15
C GLY A 19 -4.13 3.80 -1.37
N ALA A 20 -4.73 2.88 -2.12
CA ALA A 20 -4.87 3.00 -3.57
C ALA A 20 -5.82 4.15 -3.98
N TRP A 21 -6.91 4.35 -3.24
CA TRP A 21 -7.81 5.49 -3.46
C TRP A 21 -7.16 6.82 -3.06
N GLY A 22 -6.41 6.86 -1.96
CA GLY A 22 -5.61 8.00 -1.57
C GLY A 22 -4.62 8.38 -2.66
N LEU A 23 -3.88 7.39 -3.17
CA LEU A 23 -2.98 7.57 -4.30
C LEU A 23 -3.72 8.03 -5.57
N HIS A 24 -4.89 7.46 -5.88
CA HIS A 24 -5.71 7.88 -7.01
C HIS A 24 -6.18 9.34 -6.90
N THR A 25 -6.56 9.79 -5.70
CA THR A 25 -6.98 11.18 -5.46
C THR A 25 -5.82 12.16 -5.60
N LEU A 26 -4.62 11.79 -5.11
CA LEU A 26 -3.40 12.58 -5.25
C LEU A 26 -2.92 12.67 -6.69
N LEU A 27 -3.09 11.60 -7.48
CA LEU A 27 -2.75 11.60 -8.91
C LEU A 27 -3.78 12.35 -9.77
N ARG A 28 -4.99 12.60 -9.25
CA ARG A 28 -6.02 13.44 -9.88
C ARG A 28 -5.93 14.91 -9.44
N ALA A 29 -5.37 15.17 -8.27
CA ALA A 29 -5.02 16.51 -7.83
C ALA A 29 -3.85 17.03 -8.68
N ASP A 30 -3.85 18.32 -9.00
CA ASP A 30 -2.81 18.95 -9.80
C ASP A 30 -1.43 18.74 -9.17
N ALA A 31 -0.38 18.52 -9.97
CA ALA A 31 0.95 18.14 -9.46
C ALA A 31 1.59 19.18 -8.53
N GLY A 32 0.99 20.36 -8.40
CA GLY A 32 1.38 21.41 -7.44
C GLY A 32 1.49 20.95 -5.98
N TRP A 33 0.73 19.93 -5.55
CA TRP A 33 0.86 19.40 -4.18
C TRP A 33 2.23 18.78 -3.89
N VAL A 34 2.95 18.30 -4.91
CA VAL A 34 4.32 17.77 -4.75
C VAL A 34 5.30 18.91 -4.49
N GLY A 35 5.09 20.06 -5.14
CA GLY A 35 5.86 21.29 -4.88
C GLY A 35 5.63 21.83 -3.48
N ASP A 36 4.37 21.86 -3.02
CA ASP A 36 4.02 22.27 -1.65
C ASP A 36 4.66 21.36 -0.58
N LEU A 37 4.75 20.05 -0.86
CA LEU A 37 5.46 19.11 0.02
C LEU A 37 6.98 19.33 0.02
N GLY A 38 7.57 19.71 -1.11
CA GLY A 38 8.98 20.10 -1.18
C GLY A 38 9.27 21.27 -0.26
N GLU A 39 8.45 22.33 -0.33
CA GLU A 39 8.60 23.49 0.54
C GLU A 39 8.32 23.15 2.02
N LEU A 40 7.39 22.23 2.28
CA LEU A 40 7.12 21.75 3.65
C LEU A 40 8.29 20.93 4.20
N VAL A 41 8.95 20.10 3.38
CA VAL A 41 10.15 19.34 3.74
C VAL A 41 11.28 20.28 4.17
N ASP A 42 11.44 21.40 3.47
CA ASP A 42 12.43 22.43 3.82
C ASP A 42 12.09 23.20 5.10
N ARG A 43 10.79 23.28 5.44
CA ARG A 43 10.30 23.98 6.62
C ARG A 43 9.89 23.04 7.76
N VAL A 44 10.31 21.77 7.76
CA VAL A 44 9.88 20.80 8.78
C VAL A 44 10.30 21.28 10.18
N PRO A 45 9.32 21.55 11.08
CA PRO A 45 9.65 21.78 12.46
C PRO A 45 10.29 20.50 13.02
N TYR A 46 11.42 20.65 13.71
CA TYR A 46 12.27 19.55 14.20
C TYR A 46 13.09 18.79 13.14
N GLY A 47 13.30 19.34 11.93
CA GLY A 47 14.16 18.73 10.91
C GLY A 47 15.58 18.40 11.40
N ALA A 48 16.13 19.22 12.32
CA ALA A 48 17.42 18.96 12.96
C ALA A 48 17.41 17.72 13.90
N LEU A 49 16.25 17.40 14.51
CA LEU A 49 16.10 16.18 15.30
C LEU A 49 16.07 14.96 14.38
N ILE A 50 15.35 15.05 13.25
CA ILE A 50 15.28 13.98 12.26
C ILE A 50 16.66 13.73 11.65
N ASP A 51 17.41 14.78 11.32
CA ASP A 51 18.75 14.67 10.74
C ASP A 51 19.76 14.03 11.71
N ARG A 52 19.55 14.19 13.02
CA ARG A 52 20.33 13.50 14.06
C ARG A 52 20.12 11.98 14.04
N TRP A 53 18.91 11.53 13.74
CA TRP A 53 18.55 10.10 13.70
C TRP A 53 18.75 9.49 12.30
N PHE A 54 18.58 10.28 11.24
CA PHE A 54 18.70 9.84 9.86
C PHE A 54 19.36 10.93 9.00
N PRO A 55 20.70 11.02 9.02
CA PRO A 55 21.43 12.04 8.26
C PRO A 55 21.19 11.86 6.77
N GLY A 56 20.80 12.93 6.08
CA GLY A 56 20.49 12.90 4.65
C GLY A 56 19.04 12.52 4.30
N TRP A 57 18.14 12.44 5.30
CA TRP A 57 16.71 12.23 5.07
C TRP A 57 16.11 13.26 4.11
N GLN A 58 16.54 14.52 4.18
CA GLN A 58 15.99 15.61 3.39
C GLN A 58 16.34 15.46 1.90
N ALA A 59 17.58 15.06 1.59
CA ALA A 59 18.00 14.74 0.22
C ALA A 59 17.27 13.50 -0.33
N LEU A 60 17.02 12.48 0.51
CA LEU A 60 16.22 11.32 0.13
C LEU A 60 14.77 11.72 -0.18
N MET A 61 14.17 12.57 0.66
CA MET A 61 12.80 13.08 0.46
C MET A 61 12.70 13.91 -0.81
N HIS A 62 13.64 14.80 -1.08
CA HIS A 62 13.70 15.53 -2.35
C HIS A 62 13.87 14.59 -3.53
N ALA A 63 14.76 13.60 -3.47
CA ALA A 63 14.91 12.62 -4.55
C ALA A 63 13.61 11.84 -4.79
N LEU A 64 12.88 11.46 -3.73
CA LEU A 64 11.57 10.80 -3.82
C LEU A 64 10.50 11.71 -4.42
N LEU A 65 10.48 13.00 -4.03
CA LEU A 65 9.55 13.99 -4.58
C LEU A 65 9.84 14.24 -6.07
N ASP A 66 11.11 14.39 -6.46
CA ASP A 66 11.54 14.57 -7.84
C ASP A 66 11.20 13.36 -8.70
N LEU A 67 11.42 12.15 -8.17
CA LEU A 67 11.07 10.91 -8.83
C LEU A 67 9.55 10.81 -8.98
N THR A 68 8.79 11.21 -7.96
CA THR A 68 7.31 11.25 -8.02
C THR A 68 6.82 12.26 -9.04
N GLN A 69 7.39 13.47 -9.09
CA GLN A 69 7.03 14.53 -10.03
C GLN A 69 7.41 14.16 -11.48
N SER A 70 8.60 13.57 -11.67
CA SER A 70 9.05 13.04 -12.96
C SER A 70 8.15 11.91 -13.45
N THR A 71 7.78 10.99 -12.56
CA THR A 71 6.89 9.87 -12.90
C THR A 71 5.48 10.37 -13.17
N LEU A 72 4.98 11.37 -12.44
CA LEU A 72 3.71 12.04 -12.69
C LEU A 72 3.69 12.77 -14.04
N GLY A 73 4.77 13.48 -14.38
CA GLY A 73 4.93 14.14 -15.67
C GLY A 73 5.00 13.16 -16.85
N LEU A 74 5.64 11.99 -16.65
CA LEU A 74 5.72 10.92 -17.64
C LEU A 74 4.40 10.14 -17.80
N LEU A 75 3.64 9.98 -16.72
CA LEU A 75 2.44 9.13 -16.69
C LEU A 75 1.13 9.85 -17.03
N GLY A 76 1.19 11.13 -17.42
CA GLY A 76 0.04 12.06 -17.56
C GLY A 76 -1.32 11.46 -17.96
N ALA A 77 -1.41 10.61 -18.99
CA ALA A 77 -2.66 10.00 -19.43
C ALA A 77 -2.89 8.54 -18.94
N ALA A 78 -1.85 7.84 -18.52
CA ALA A 78 -1.88 6.42 -18.14
C ALA A 78 -1.85 6.19 -16.62
N ALA A 79 -1.58 7.22 -15.82
CA ALA A 79 -1.56 7.16 -14.35
C ALA A 79 -2.82 6.49 -13.75
N PRO A 80 -4.06 6.75 -14.23
CA PRO A 80 -5.24 6.07 -13.70
C PRO A 80 -5.22 4.55 -13.94
N LEU A 81 -4.77 4.11 -15.11
CA LEU A 81 -4.72 2.69 -15.49
C LEU A 81 -3.68 1.93 -14.66
N ILE A 82 -2.54 2.56 -14.34
CA ILE A 82 -1.49 1.95 -13.53
C ILE A 82 -1.94 1.77 -12.08
N VAL A 83 -2.63 2.77 -11.52
CA VAL A 83 -3.20 2.67 -10.18
C VAL A 83 -4.26 1.58 -10.11
N TRP A 84 -5.16 1.53 -11.10
CA TRP A 84 -6.19 0.50 -11.16
C TRP A 84 -5.62 -0.90 -11.31
N SER A 85 -4.58 -1.08 -12.12
CA SER A 85 -3.91 -2.37 -12.29
C SER A 85 -3.11 -2.79 -11.06
N ALA A 86 -2.37 -1.86 -10.43
CA ALA A 86 -1.69 -2.10 -9.16
C ALA A 86 -2.68 -2.45 -8.04
N TRP A 87 -3.81 -1.75 -7.96
CA TRP A 87 -4.89 -2.07 -7.02
C TRP A 87 -5.47 -3.46 -7.28
N ALA A 88 -5.80 -3.76 -8.54
CA ALA A 88 -6.37 -5.05 -8.93
C ALA A 88 -5.44 -6.22 -8.58
N VAL A 89 -4.13 -6.07 -8.82
CA VAL A 89 -3.12 -7.06 -8.46
C VAL A 89 -3.04 -7.26 -6.94
N GLY A 90 -2.99 -6.18 -6.16
CA GLY A 90 -2.93 -6.26 -4.70
C GLY A 90 -4.21 -6.85 -4.08
N ALA A 91 -5.38 -6.48 -4.61
CA ALA A 91 -6.66 -7.01 -4.16
C ALA A 91 -6.80 -8.50 -4.49
N LEU A 92 -6.42 -8.92 -5.71
CA LEU A 92 -6.37 -10.33 -6.10
C LEU A 92 -5.41 -11.12 -5.23
N GLY A 93 -4.20 -10.60 -4.98
CA GLY A 93 -3.21 -11.26 -4.13
C GLY A 93 -3.72 -11.49 -2.71
N LEU A 94 -4.32 -10.48 -2.09
CA LEU A 94 -4.92 -10.57 -0.75
C LEU A 94 -6.10 -11.55 -0.70
N ALA A 95 -6.97 -11.53 -1.72
CA ALA A 95 -8.09 -12.45 -1.83
C ALA A 95 -7.63 -13.91 -2.03
N LEU A 96 -6.64 -14.14 -2.90
CA LEU A 96 -6.06 -15.46 -3.14
C LEU A 96 -5.38 -15.99 -1.88
N PHE A 97 -4.65 -15.13 -1.15
CA PHE A 97 -4.01 -15.51 0.11
C PHE A 97 -5.02 -15.91 1.19
N GLY A 98 -6.09 -15.13 1.36
CA GLY A 98 -7.19 -15.46 2.28
C GLY A 98 -7.91 -16.76 1.89
N GLY A 99 -8.13 -16.98 0.58
CA GLY A 99 -8.67 -18.22 0.04
C GLY A 99 -7.77 -19.42 0.30
N PHE A 100 -6.47 -19.30 0.04
CA PHE A 100 -5.47 -20.34 0.28
C PHE A 100 -5.39 -20.75 1.75
N LEU A 101 -5.32 -19.77 2.67
CA LEU A 101 -5.34 -20.04 4.11
C LEU A 101 -6.64 -20.72 4.56
N THR A 102 -7.78 -20.34 3.98
CA THR A 102 -9.06 -21.01 4.24
C THR A 102 -9.02 -22.47 3.82
N LEU A 103 -8.46 -22.75 2.63
CA LEU A 103 -8.32 -24.09 2.08
C LEU A 103 -7.43 -24.97 2.97
N LEU A 104 -6.30 -24.43 3.43
CA LEU A 104 -5.36 -25.07 4.34
C LEU A 104 -6.02 -25.44 5.68
N VAL A 105 -6.79 -24.52 6.27
CA VAL A 105 -7.53 -24.76 7.52
C VAL A 105 -8.62 -25.81 7.34
N VAL A 106 -9.33 -25.81 6.21
CA VAL A 106 -10.33 -26.84 5.91
C VAL A 106 -9.67 -28.20 5.75
N LEU A 107 -8.52 -28.28 5.06
CA LEU A 107 -7.77 -29.52 4.87
C LEU A 107 -7.31 -30.11 6.21
N LEU A 108 -6.69 -29.27 7.06
CA LEU A 108 -6.24 -29.65 8.41
C LEU A 108 -7.39 -30.13 9.29
N ARG A 109 -8.52 -29.41 9.29
CA ARG A 109 -9.73 -29.83 10.03
C ARG A 109 -10.29 -31.16 9.53
N ARG A 110 -10.14 -31.46 8.23
CA ARG A 110 -10.62 -32.71 7.63
C ARG A 110 -9.72 -33.89 8.05
N ASP A 111 -8.41 -33.65 8.09
CA ASP A 111 -7.40 -34.61 8.52
C ASP A 111 -7.56 -34.98 10.01
N ASP A 112 -7.76 -33.98 10.89
CA ASP A 112 -8.01 -34.21 12.32
C ASP A 112 -9.28 -35.05 12.58
N ARG A 113 -10.35 -34.82 11.80
CA ARG A 113 -11.58 -35.61 11.89
C ARG A 113 -11.41 -37.03 11.37
N GLY A 114 -10.58 -37.22 10.33
CA GLY A 114 -10.25 -38.54 9.79
C GLY A 114 -9.45 -39.38 10.79
N ARG A 115 -8.48 -38.77 11.49
CA ARG A 115 -7.70 -39.43 12.54
C ARG A 115 -8.50 -39.75 13.80
N ALA A 116 -9.47 -38.91 14.17
CA ALA A 116 -10.32 -39.16 15.34
C ALA A 116 -11.38 -40.25 15.13
N ALA A 117 -11.64 -40.64 13.88
CA ALA A 117 -12.60 -41.68 13.51
C ALA A 117 -11.94 -43.04 13.18
N ALA A 118 -10.61 -43.11 13.22
CA ALA A 118 -9.80 -44.31 13.04
C ALA A 118 -9.27 -44.82 14.39
#